data_AF-A0A7C5BTM0-F1
#
_entry.id   AF-A0A7C5BTM0-F1
#
_cell.length_a   1.000
_cell.length_b   1.000
_cell.length_c   1.000
_cell.angle_alpha   90.00
_cell.angle_beta   90.00
_cell.angle_gamma   90.00
#
_symmetry.space_group_name_H-M   'P 1'
#
loop_
_entity.id
_entity.type
_entity.pdbx_description
1 polymer ?
#
loop_
_entity_poly.entity_id
_entity_poly.type
_entity_poly.pdbx_seq_one_letter_code
_entity_poly.pdbx_strand_id
1 'polypeptide(L)'
;MAITTLSGTLPSSVTAAGVRNYTTGDAVSAAGLQADLGDAYAPAMYCLPAGVVLGFACTATGLGVTIPAGSVWYARQVWLVTTDTVVTVPDNATTYLWGCSDGVIRQTSTTTPPTGYSAYTAAIVAQVSASGGVATVAAYKQWAMGSSIVAVPGGLSSITGALPNADYTVLPAQYAGEVILVAHTGWTATHNLLMPLAAGMRRWIVNTCGQSVVVKGATGTGPTIATARAASVVCDGTNWLRLSADSVLT
;
A
#
# COMPACT_ATOMS: atom_id res chain seq x y z
N MET A 1 -42.31 -2.18 23.09
CA MET A 1 -42.95 -3.23 22.26
C MET A 1 -41.92 -3.62 21.20
N ALA A 2 -41.46 -4.87 21.30
CA ALA A 2 -40.46 -5.64 20.53
C ALA A 2 -39.53 -4.93 19.51
N ILE A 3 -38.22 -4.91 19.79
CA ILE A 3 -37.18 -4.96 18.75
C ILE A 3 -36.92 -6.43 18.46
N THR A 4 -37.31 -6.86 17.26
CA THR A 4 -37.07 -8.21 16.73
C THR A 4 -35.58 -8.38 16.44
N THR A 5 -34.91 -9.28 17.15
CA THR A 5 -33.54 -9.71 16.84
C THR A 5 -33.54 -10.51 15.53
N LEU A 6 -32.90 -9.97 14.50
CA LEU A 6 -32.55 -10.71 13.28
C LEU A 6 -31.38 -11.66 13.61
N SER A 7 -31.70 -12.93 13.91
CA SER A 7 -30.71 -14.00 14.00
C SER A 7 -30.48 -14.59 12.60
N GLY A 8 -29.46 -14.10 11.90
CA GLY A 8 -28.90 -14.76 10.73
C GLY A 8 -27.68 -15.57 11.13
N THR A 9 -27.73 -16.90 10.99
CA THR A 9 -26.56 -17.76 11.12
C THR A 9 -25.67 -17.52 9.90
N LEU A 10 -24.54 -16.85 10.08
CA LEU A 10 -23.53 -16.73 9.02
C LEU A 10 -22.95 -18.13 8.71
N PRO A 11 -22.68 -18.46 7.44
CA PRO A 11 -22.14 -19.77 7.07
C PRO A 11 -20.81 -20.02 7.78
N SER A 12 -20.61 -21.28 8.18
CA SER A 12 -19.42 -21.79 8.86
C SER A 12 -18.12 -21.19 8.29
N SER A 13 -17.37 -20.59 9.19
CA SER A 13 -16.07 -19.94 9.00
C SER A 13 -15.17 -20.66 8.00
N VAL A 14 -14.65 -19.92 7.02
CA VAL A 14 -13.44 -20.29 6.28
C VAL A 14 -12.28 -20.21 7.27
N THR A 15 -11.94 -21.32 7.93
CA THR A 15 -10.70 -21.45 8.70
C THR A 15 -9.54 -21.65 7.74
N ALA A 16 -9.11 -20.57 7.10
CA ALA A 16 -7.75 -20.49 6.58
C ALA A 16 -6.82 -20.23 7.78
N ALA A 17 -5.81 -21.08 7.97
CA ALA A 17 -4.80 -20.89 9.00
C ALA A 17 -4.19 -19.48 8.86
N GLY A 18 -4.34 -18.64 9.88
CA GLY A 18 -3.81 -17.27 9.91
C GLY A 18 -4.84 -16.14 9.76
N VAL A 19 -6.12 -16.41 9.50
CA VAL A 19 -7.15 -15.35 9.48
C VAL A 19 -7.94 -15.39 10.79
N ARG A 20 -7.67 -14.43 11.69
CA ARG A 20 -8.48 -14.22 12.89
C ARG A 20 -9.74 -13.44 12.50
N ASN A 21 -10.88 -14.12 12.50
CA ASN A 21 -12.17 -13.47 12.25
C ASN A 21 -12.60 -12.70 13.51
N TYR A 22 -12.54 -11.37 13.45
CA TYR A 22 -13.12 -10.52 14.47
C TYR A 22 -14.64 -10.51 14.30
N THR A 23 -15.36 -11.01 15.29
CA THR A 23 -16.82 -10.99 15.34
C THR A 23 -17.33 -9.76 16.08
N THR A 24 -18.62 -9.46 15.89
CA THR A 24 -19.26 -8.31 16.53
C THR A 24 -19.25 -8.48 18.05
N GLY A 25 -18.46 -7.67 18.76
CA GLY A 25 -18.30 -7.75 20.23
C GLY A 25 -16.89 -8.12 20.70
N ASP A 26 -16.00 -8.54 19.79
CA ASP A 26 -14.60 -8.76 20.13
C ASP A 26 -13.90 -7.43 20.43
N ALA A 27 -13.24 -7.34 21.59
CA ALA A 27 -12.42 -6.19 21.95
C ALA A 27 -11.14 -6.21 21.09
N VAL A 28 -11.18 -5.54 19.94
CA VAL A 28 -10.01 -5.34 19.08
C VAL A 28 -9.03 -4.41 19.80
N SER A 29 -8.10 -4.99 20.56
CA SER A 29 -7.04 -4.22 21.23
C SER A 29 -5.91 -3.91 20.25
N ALA A 30 -5.24 -2.77 20.45
CA ALA A 30 -4.05 -2.40 19.67
C ALA A 30 -3.00 -3.52 19.70
N ALA A 31 -2.82 -4.15 20.86
CA ALA A 31 -1.91 -5.27 21.06
C ALA A 31 -2.33 -6.52 20.27
N GLY A 32 -3.64 -6.79 20.14
CA GLY A 32 -4.16 -7.91 19.35
C GLY A 32 -3.94 -7.71 17.84
N LEU A 33 -4.24 -6.52 17.32
CA LEU A 33 -3.93 -6.16 15.93
C LEU A 33 -2.43 -6.17 15.65
N GLN A 34 -1.62 -5.68 16.59
CA GLN A 34 -0.17 -5.66 16.48
C GLN A 34 0.44 -7.08 16.50
N ALA A 35 -0.14 -8.00 17.28
CA ALA A 35 0.26 -9.40 17.31
C ALA A 35 -0.15 -10.14 16.02
N ASP A 36 -1.36 -9.90 15.51
CA ASP A 36 -1.85 -10.55 14.28
C ASP A 36 -1.15 -10.04 13.02
N LEU A 37 -0.73 -8.77 13.00
CA LEU A 37 0.06 -8.20 11.91
C LEU A 37 1.57 -8.44 12.09
N GLY A 38 2.01 -8.93 13.25
CA GLY A 38 3.42 -9.03 13.67
C GLY A 38 4.35 -9.75 12.68
N ASP A 39 3.85 -10.79 11.99
CA ASP A 39 4.63 -11.51 10.97
C ASP A 39 4.72 -10.73 9.64
N ALA A 40 3.78 -9.83 9.36
CA ALA A 40 3.80 -8.92 8.22
C ALA A 40 4.59 -7.63 8.50
N TYR A 41 4.88 -7.28 9.76
CA TYR A 41 5.53 -6.03 10.16
C TYR A 41 6.93 -5.85 9.56
N ALA A 42 7.76 -6.89 9.59
CA ALA A 42 9.15 -6.79 9.12
C ALA A 42 9.28 -6.42 7.64
N PRO A 43 8.56 -7.05 6.70
CA PRO A 43 8.53 -6.57 5.32
C PRO A 43 7.73 -5.27 5.18
N ALA A 44 6.54 -5.16 5.79
CA ALA A 44 5.66 -4.00 5.65
C ALA A 44 6.32 -2.67 6.03
N MET A 45 7.16 -2.67 7.08
CA MET A 45 7.92 -1.51 7.56
C MET A 45 8.76 -0.81 6.48
N TYR A 46 9.13 -1.53 5.42
CA TYR A 46 10.01 -1.03 4.36
C TYR A 46 9.37 -0.98 2.98
N CYS A 47 8.21 -1.59 2.77
CA CYS A 47 7.57 -1.65 1.46
C CYS A 47 6.12 -1.14 1.42
N LEU A 48 5.47 -0.89 2.56
CA LEU A 48 4.10 -0.36 2.57
C LEU A 48 4.09 1.14 2.92
N PRO A 49 3.40 1.99 2.13
CA PRO A 49 3.18 3.38 2.50
C PRO A 49 2.28 3.47 3.75
N ALA A 50 2.35 4.60 4.45
CA ALA A 50 1.46 4.85 5.58
C ALA A 50 0.02 4.95 5.08
N GLY A 51 -0.94 4.40 5.83
CA GLY A 51 -2.33 4.31 5.41
C GLY A 51 -3.28 4.10 6.56
N VAL A 52 -4.57 4.28 6.30
CA VAL A 52 -5.64 3.96 7.25
C VAL A 52 -5.96 2.47 7.14
N VAL A 53 -6.07 1.79 8.30
CA VAL A 53 -6.44 0.37 8.37
C VAL A 53 -7.93 0.22 8.67
N LEU A 54 -8.46 1.05 9.58
CA LEU A 54 -9.89 1.08 9.92
C LEU A 54 -10.29 2.50 10.32
N GLY A 55 -11.38 2.99 9.77
CA GLY A 55 -11.84 4.36 9.99
C GLY A 55 -13.30 4.44 10.39
N PHE A 56 -13.60 5.15 11.48
CA PHE A 56 -14.96 5.47 11.91
C PHE A 56 -15.23 6.96 11.67
N ALA A 57 -16.44 7.32 11.22
CA ALA A 57 -16.76 8.69 10.81
C ALA A 57 -16.33 9.74 11.86
N CYS A 58 -15.44 10.65 11.45
CA CYS A 58 -15.05 11.79 12.25
C CYS A 58 -16.20 12.79 12.28
N THR A 59 -16.42 13.39 13.45
CA THR A 59 -17.46 14.42 13.65
C THR A 59 -16.79 15.75 13.94
N ALA A 60 -17.51 16.86 13.74
CA ALA A 60 -17.02 18.18 14.08
C ALA A 60 -18.06 18.98 14.86
N THR A 61 -17.60 19.69 15.88
CA THR A 61 -18.39 20.59 16.72
C THR A 61 -17.61 21.89 16.90
N GLY A 62 -18.14 23.01 16.37
CA GLY A 62 -17.36 24.24 16.24
C GLY A 62 -16.11 23.99 15.38
N LEU A 63 -14.93 24.40 15.87
CA LEU A 63 -13.64 24.11 15.24
C LEU A 63 -12.98 22.81 15.74
N GLY A 64 -13.64 22.06 16.64
CA GLY A 64 -13.13 20.80 17.16
C GLY A 64 -13.54 19.64 16.27
N VAL A 65 -12.58 18.87 15.80
CA VAL A 65 -12.79 17.63 15.01
C VAL A 65 -12.52 16.44 15.91
N THR A 66 -13.52 15.58 16.11
CA THR A 66 -13.40 14.37 16.92
C THR A 66 -13.04 13.19 16.02
N ILE A 67 -11.94 12.54 16.37
CA ILE A 67 -11.49 11.28 15.79
C ILE A 67 -11.90 10.19 16.78
N PRO A 68 -12.87 9.34 16.42
CA PRO A 68 -13.47 8.40 17.35
C PRO A 68 -12.51 7.30 17.78
N ALA A 69 -12.70 6.82 19.02
CA ALA A 69 -12.10 5.58 19.50
C ALA A 69 -12.41 4.40 18.57
N GLY A 70 -11.48 3.46 18.47
CA GLY A 70 -11.55 2.34 17.54
C GLY A 70 -10.89 2.60 16.18
N SER A 71 -10.55 3.84 15.88
CA SER A 71 -9.88 4.20 14.64
C SER A 71 -8.44 3.68 14.56
N VAL A 72 -8.02 3.13 13.41
CA VAL A 72 -6.71 2.50 13.23
C VAL A 72 -5.98 3.01 11.99
N TRP A 73 -4.71 3.35 12.14
CA TRP A 73 -3.82 3.66 11.02
C TRP A 73 -2.50 2.90 11.11
N TYR A 74 -1.80 2.82 9.99
CA TYR A 74 -0.45 2.29 9.84
C TYR A 74 0.49 3.41 9.43
N ALA A 75 1.58 3.58 10.18
CA ALA A 75 2.68 4.50 9.88
C ALA A 75 3.97 3.91 10.44
N ARG A 76 4.63 3.02 9.67
CA ARG A 76 5.67 2.05 10.10
C ARG A 76 5.20 1.03 11.14
N GLN A 77 4.24 1.40 11.97
CA GLN A 77 3.53 0.54 12.89
C GLN A 77 2.05 0.91 12.94
N VAL A 78 1.24 -0.05 13.39
CA VAL A 78 -0.19 0.12 13.62
C VAL A 78 -0.41 0.92 14.89
N TRP A 79 -1.35 1.84 14.81
CA TRP A 79 -1.78 2.73 15.88
C TRP A 79 -3.30 2.68 15.99
N LEU A 80 -3.79 2.60 17.23
CA LEU A 80 -5.21 2.58 17.57
C LEU A 80 -5.53 3.81 18.42
N VAL A 81 -6.57 4.54 18.03
CA VAL A 81 -7.22 5.53 18.88
C VAL A 81 -8.01 4.78 19.94
N THR A 82 -7.57 4.79 21.19
CA THR A 82 -8.24 4.09 22.30
C THR A 82 -9.32 4.92 22.97
N THR A 83 -9.29 6.24 22.79
CA THR A 83 -10.26 7.20 23.33
C THR A 83 -10.47 8.33 22.32
N ASP A 84 -11.68 8.89 22.28
CA ASP A 84 -12.03 9.97 21.35
C ASP A 84 -11.00 11.10 21.44
N THR A 85 -10.35 11.38 20.31
CA THR A 85 -9.30 12.39 20.21
C THR A 85 -9.85 13.61 19.50
N VAL A 86 -9.91 14.74 20.20
CA VAL A 86 -10.39 16.01 19.63
C VAL A 86 -9.20 16.85 19.16
N VAL A 87 -9.25 17.27 17.90
CA VAL A 87 -8.23 18.12 17.27
C VAL A 87 -8.88 19.43 16.84
N THR A 88 -8.40 20.55 17.37
CA THR A 88 -8.86 21.89 16.99
C THR A 88 -8.21 22.33 15.68
N VAL A 89 -8.99 22.67 14.67
CA VAL A 89 -8.49 23.16 13.38
C VAL A 89 -8.56 24.69 13.28
N PRO A 90 -7.66 25.34 12.52
CA PRO A 90 -7.73 26.77 12.26
C PRO A 90 -8.98 27.15 11.44
N ASP A 91 -9.61 28.28 11.76
CA ASP A 91 -10.74 28.81 11.00
C ASP A 91 -10.29 29.39 9.65
N ASN A 92 -11.23 29.49 8.70
CA ASN A 92 -11.02 29.98 7.32
C ASN A 92 -9.85 29.29 6.59
N ALA A 93 -9.68 27.99 6.84
CA ALA A 93 -8.59 27.21 6.30
C ALA A 93 -9.04 25.80 5.91
N THR A 94 -8.26 25.19 5.02
CA THR A 94 -8.29 23.75 4.82
C THR A 94 -7.12 23.14 5.59
N THR A 95 -7.42 22.10 6.35
CA THR A 95 -6.48 21.39 7.22
C THR A 95 -6.51 19.90 6.93
N TYR A 96 -5.32 19.31 6.83
CA TYR A 96 -5.13 17.87 6.71
C TYR A 96 -4.67 17.33 8.07
N LEU A 97 -5.42 16.39 8.62
CA LEU A 97 -5.07 15.67 9.85
C LEU A 97 -4.25 14.44 9.49
N TRP A 98 -3.12 14.25 10.15
CA TRP A 98 -2.15 13.18 9.88
C TRP A 98 -1.96 12.31 11.11
N GLY A 99 -2.17 11.00 10.98
CA GLY A 99 -1.74 10.00 11.95
C GLY A 99 -0.27 9.67 11.71
N CYS A 100 0.60 10.05 12.64
CA CYS A 100 2.05 9.91 12.51
C CYS A 100 2.58 8.59 13.11
N SER A 101 3.82 8.25 12.78
CA SER A 101 4.51 7.03 13.24
C SER A 101 4.85 7.00 14.73
N ASP A 102 4.59 8.09 15.44
CA ASP A 102 4.72 8.21 16.90
C ASP A 102 3.38 8.22 17.62
N GLY A 103 2.28 7.95 16.91
CA GLY A 103 0.95 7.79 17.49
C GLY A 103 0.17 9.08 17.65
N VAL A 104 0.78 10.22 17.31
CA VAL A 104 0.17 11.54 17.50
C VAL A 104 -0.48 12.01 16.20
N ILE A 105 -1.60 12.72 16.34
CA ILE A 105 -2.32 13.32 15.22
C ILE A 105 -1.87 14.77 15.05
N ARG A 106 -1.39 15.11 13.84
CA ARG A 106 -0.82 16.42 13.50
C ARG A 106 -1.56 17.07 12.35
N GLN A 107 -1.30 18.37 12.13
CA GLN A 107 -2.01 19.19 11.16
C GLN A 107 -1.06 19.81 10.14
N THR A 108 -1.50 19.91 8.89
CA THR A 108 -0.86 20.71 7.85
C THR A 108 -1.92 21.41 6.99
N SER A 109 -1.52 22.44 6.24
CA SER A 109 -2.37 23.15 5.26
C SER A 109 -2.31 22.55 3.85
N THR A 110 -1.42 21.58 3.63
CA THR A 110 -1.21 20.92 2.35
C THR A 110 -1.25 19.40 2.51
N THR A 111 -1.30 18.68 1.39
CA THR A 111 -1.17 17.21 1.37
C THR A 111 0.27 16.73 1.60
N THR A 112 1.18 17.60 2.01
CA THR A 112 2.54 17.23 2.40
C THR A 112 2.54 16.80 3.87
N PRO A 113 3.22 15.69 4.22
CA PRO A 113 3.36 15.27 5.60
C PRO A 113 3.95 16.37 6.50
N PRO A 114 3.63 16.36 7.82
CA PRO A 114 4.25 17.29 8.77
C PRO A 114 5.78 17.20 8.77
N THR A 115 6.46 18.28 9.13
CA THR A 115 7.93 18.32 9.22
C THR A 115 8.48 17.17 10.07
N GLY A 116 9.46 16.45 9.55
CA GLY A 116 10.04 15.26 10.19
C GLY A 116 9.34 13.94 9.83
N TYR A 117 8.28 13.98 9.02
CA TYR A 117 7.58 12.81 8.53
C TYR A 117 7.63 12.71 7.00
N SER A 118 7.39 11.52 6.49
CA SER A 118 7.29 11.22 5.06
C SER A 118 5.99 10.46 4.78
N ALA A 119 5.71 10.18 3.51
CA ALA A 119 4.56 9.36 3.10
C ALA A 119 4.58 7.91 3.67
N TYR A 120 5.71 7.47 4.26
CA TYR A 120 5.84 6.18 4.93
C TYR A 120 5.67 6.28 6.45
N THR A 121 5.71 7.49 7.01
CA THR A 121 5.69 7.72 8.46
C THR A 121 4.52 8.59 8.92
N ALA A 122 3.65 9.02 8.01
CA ALA A 122 2.40 9.68 8.35
C ALA A 122 1.31 9.37 7.31
N ALA A 123 0.10 9.09 7.79
CA ALA A 123 -1.09 8.84 6.96
C ALA A 123 -2.11 9.97 7.12
N ILE A 124 -2.74 10.42 6.04
CA ILE A 124 -3.87 11.35 6.14
C ILE A 124 -5.07 10.63 6.75
N VAL A 125 -5.61 11.17 7.83
CA VAL A 125 -6.79 10.66 8.54
C VAL A 125 -8.05 11.38 8.06
N ALA A 126 -7.98 12.70 7.91
CA ALA A 126 -9.12 13.49 7.41
C ALA A 126 -8.66 14.80 6.77
N GLN A 127 -9.39 15.23 5.74
CA GLN A 127 -9.38 16.63 5.31
C GLN A 127 -10.56 17.37 5.95
N VAL A 128 -10.27 18.52 6.56
CA VAL A 128 -11.25 19.38 7.21
C VAL A 128 -11.18 20.76 6.57
N SER A 129 -12.34 21.33 6.28
CA SER A 129 -12.46 22.73 5.86
C SER A 129 -13.25 23.47 6.93
N ALA A 130 -12.69 24.54 7.46
CA ALA A 130 -13.34 25.38 8.45
C ALA A 130 -13.61 26.77 7.89
N SER A 131 -14.81 27.30 8.17
CA SER A 131 -15.15 28.70 7.89
C SER A 131 -16.23 29.16 8.85
N GLY A 132 -16.14 30.42 9.31
CA GLY A 132 -17.12 31.01 10.21
C GLY A 132 -17.22 30.30 11.56
N GLY A 133 -16.11 29.76 12.06
CA GLY A 133 -16.06 29.04 13.34
C GLY A 133 -16.65 27.63 13.30
N VAL A 134 -16.97 27.10 12.11
CA VAL A 134 -17.53 25.76 11.91
C VAL A 134 -16.58 24.94 11.03
N ALA A 135 -16.09 23.83 11.58
CA ALA A 135 -15.35 22.83 10.85
C ALA A 135 -16.30 21.84 10.17
N THR A 136 -16.07 21.58 8.89
CA THR A 136 -16.74 20.55 8.11
C THR A 136 -15.72 19.51 7.72
N VAL A 137 -15.94 18.28 8.16
CA VAL A 137 -15.07 17.15 7.79
C VAL A 137 -15.59 16.57 6.48
N ALA A 138 -14.79 16.60 5.41
CA ALA A 138 -15.24 16.13 4.11
C ALA A 138 -15.49 14.62 4.13
N ALA A 139 -16.75 14.17 4.13
CA ALA A 139 -17.13 12.76 4.30
C ALA A 139 -16.48 11.79 3.30
N TYR A 140 -16.15 12.27 2.09
CA TYR A 140 -15.46 11.52 1.03
C TYR A 140 -13.92 11.63 1.10
N LYS A 141 -13.39 12.34 2.10
CA LYS A 141 -11.96 12.53 2.39
C LYS A 141 -11.62 12.30 3.86
N GLN A 142 -12.53 11.66 4.60
CA GLN A 142 -12.30 11.09 5.92
C GLN A 142 -11.95 9.63 5.71
N TRP A 143 -10.88 9.17 6.35
CA TRP A 143 -10.39 7.82 6.09
C TRP A 143 -10.33 7.56 4.60
N ALA A 144 -10.03 8.64 3.85
CA ALA A 144 -9.37 8.50 2.59
C ALA A 144 -8.14 7.74 3.03
N MET A 145 -8.25 6.43 2.84
CA MET A 145 -7.11 5.61 2.61
C MET A 145 -6.19 6.56 1.86
N GLY A 146 -4.98 6.71 2.35
CA GLY A 146 -3.88 7.00 1.45
C GLY A 146 -3.82 5.97 0.31
N SER A 147 -4.85 5.10 0.11
CA SER A 147 -5.61 5.06 -1.14
C SER A 147 -5.81 6.46 -1.86
N SER A 148 -4.79 7.28 -2.10
CA SER A 148 -4.11 6.92 -3.33
C SER A 148 -4.01 5.40 -3.33
N ILE A 149 -4.90 4.74 -4.08
CA ILE A 149 -4.25 3.86 -5.04
C ILE A 149 -3.24 4.85 -5.61
N VAL A 150 -2.07 4.88 -4.98
CA VAL A 150 -0.81 5.11 -5.57
C VAL A 150 -1.08 4.02 -6.56
N ALA A 151 -1.55 4.45 -7.74
CA ALA A 151 -1.17 3.80 -8.94
C ALA A 151 0.31 3.69 -8.65
N VAL A 152 0.66 2.54 -8.05
CA VAL A 152 1.98 2.22 -7.49
C VAL A 152 2.88 2.89 -8.49
N PRO A 153 3.68 3.94 -8.21
CA PRO A 153 4.09 4.84 -9.28
C PRO A 153 4.86 3.99 -10.29
N GLY A 154 4.16 3.68 -11.39
CA GLY A 154 4.31 2.40 -12.09
C GLY A 154 3.20 1.35 -11.85
N GLY A 155 2.05 1.52 -12.51
CA GLY A 155 0.99 0.51 -12.52
C GLY A 155 1.46 -0.84 -13.06
N LEU A 156 0.56 -1.82 -13.13
CA LEU A 156 0.85 -3.08 -13.82
C LEU A 156 1.11 -2.78 -15.30
N SER A 157 2.32 -3.08 -15.76
CA SER A 157 2.65 -3.08 -17.17
C SER A 157 2.81 -4.52 -17.65
N SER A 158 2.28 -4.85 -18.82
CA SER A 158 2.37 -6.19 -19.38
C SER A 158 3.17 -6.20 -20.69
N ILE A 159 4.07 -7.17 -20.81
CA ILE A 159 4.71 -7.55 -22.06
C ILE A 159 3.94 -8.76 -22.58
N THR A 160 3.05 -8.50 -23.54
CA THR A 160 2.10 -9.46 -24.10
C THR A 160 2.15 -9.45 -25.63
N GLY A 161 1.55 -10.46 -26.27
CA GLY A 161 1.50 -10.60 -27.72
C GLY A 161 2.67 -11.40 -28.30
N ALA A 162 2.64 -11.60 -29.62
CA ALA A 162 3.66 -12.36 -30.34
C ALA A 162 4.88 -11.46 -30.63
N LEU A 163 5.87 -11.52 -29.75
CA LEU A 163 7.21 -10.95 -29.98
C LEU A 163 8.10 -11.94 -30.76
N PRO A 164 9.09 -11.43 -31.52
CA PRO A 164 10.11 -12.28 -32.14
C PRO A 164 10.88 -13.11 -31.10
N ASN A 165 11.41 -14.26 -31.52
CA ASN A 165 12.27 -15.10 -30.69
C ASN A 165 13.69 -14.52 -30.59
N ALA A 166 13.79 -13.37 -29.93
CA ALA A 166 15.03 -12.62 -29.70
C ALA A 166 14.92 -11.80 -28.40
N ASP A 167 16.05 -11.28 -27.95
CA ASP A 167 16.12 -10.33 -26.83
C ASP A 167 15.17 -9.15 -27.03
N TYR A 168 14.50 -8.76 -25.96
CA TYR A 168 13.45 -7.74 -26.00
C TYR A 168 13.85 -6.50 -25.23
N THR A 169 13.91 -5.37 -25.93
CA THR A 169 14.08 -4.05 -25.32
C THR A 169 12.76 -3.58 -24.76
N VAL A 170 12.71 -3.39 -23.43
CA VAL A 170 11.51 -2.94 -22.73
C VAL A 170 11.21 -1.49 -23.09
N LEU A 171 9.98 -1.22 -23.51
CA LEU A 171 9.54 0.11 -23.93
C LEU A 171 9.35 1.05 -22.73
N PRO A 172 9.44 2.38 -22.92
CA PRO A 172 9.18 3.37 -21.88
C PRO A 172 7.88 3.20 -21.11
N ALA A 173 6.79 2.86 -21.80
CA ALA A 173 5.51 2.61 -21.16
C ALA A 173 5.51 1.32 -20.30
N GLN A 174 6.35 0.35 -20.63
CA GLN A 174 6.41 -0.94 -19.94
C GLN A 174 7.28 -0.88 -18.69
N TYR A 175 8.46 -0.26 -18.76
CA TYR A 175 9.31 -0.09 -17.57
C TYR A 175 8.87 1.07 -16.68
N ALA A 176 7.92 1.90 -17.10
CA ALA A 176 7.28 2.87 -16.21
C ALA A 176 6.53 2.16 -15.07
N GLY A 177 6.00 0.96 -15.32
CA GLY A 177 5.36 0.07 -14.34
C GLY A 177 6.32 -0.42 -13.27
N GLU A 178 5.89 -0.45 -12.01
CA GLU A 178 6.63 -1.04 -10.89
C GLU A 178 6.52 -2.56 -10.93
N VAL A 179 5.34 -3.06 -11.33
CA VAL A 179 5.09 -4.47 -11.62
C VAL A 179 5.10 -4.69 -13.13
N ILE A 180 5.96 -5.59 -13.60
CA ILE A 180 6.06 -5.97 -15.00
C ILE A 180 5.65 -7.43 -15.14
N LEU A 181 4.50 -7.67 -15.77
CA LEU A 181 4.04 -9.00 -16.16
C LEU A 181 4.62 -9.38 -17.51
N VAL A 182 5.37 -10.46 -17.54
CA VAL A 182 5.91 -11.07 -18.76
C VAL A 182 5.01 -12.26 -19.11
N ALA A 183 4.07 -12.06 -20.03
CA ALA A 183 3.04 -13.03 -20.40
C ALA A 183 3.10 -13.36 -21.91
N HIS A 184 4.31 -13.38 -22.45
CA HIS A 184 4.59 -13.68 -23.84
C HIS A 184 4.57 -15.19 -24.13
N THR A 185 4.20 -15.58 -25.35
CA THR A 185 3.99 -16.99 -25.75
C THR A 185 4.85 -17.48 -26.92
N GLY A 186 5.73 -16.65 -27.48
CA GLY A 186 6.56 -16.95 -28.66
C GLY A 186 8.02 -17.29 -28.39
N TRP A 187 8.47 -17.22 -27.14
CA TRP A 187 9.83 -17.54 -26.74
C TRP A 187 10.01 -19.04 -26.57
N THR A 188 10.97 -19.59 -27.31
CA THR A 188 11.31 -21.02 -27.27
C THR A 188 12.54 -21.35 -26.43
N ALA A 189 13.25 -20.32 -25.95
CA ALA A 189 14.41 -20.42 -25.08
C ALA A 189 14.43 -19.25 -24.08
N THR A 190 15.41 -19.24 -23.18
CA THR A 190 15.67 -18.10 -22.30
C THR A 190 16.05 -16.85 -23.11
N HIS A 191 15.41 -15.71 -22.81
CA HIS A 191 15.70 -14.44 -23.48
C HIS A 191 15.98 -13.31 -22.48
N ASN A 192 16.69 -12.29 -22.96
CA ASN A 192 16.97 -11.10 -22.16
C ASN A 192 15.85 -10.07 -22.29
N LEU A 193 15.40 -9.54 -21.15
CA LEU A 193 14.67 -8.29 -21.06
C LEU A 193 15.68 -7.16 -20.84
N LEU A 194 15.90 -6.36 -21.89
CA LEU A 194 16.80 -5.22 -21.84
C LEU A 194 16.07 -4.04 -21.22
N MET A 195 16.40 -3.73 -19.97
CA MET A 195 15.83 -2.66 -19.17
C MET A 195 16.82 -1.49 -19.04
N PRO A 196 16.33 -0.24 -18.95
CA PRO A 196 17.21 0.91 -18.73
C PRO A 196 17.96 0.79 -17.41
N LEU A 197 19.23 1.19 -17.40
CA LEU A 197 20.06 1.23 -16.20
C LEU A 197 19.93 2.60 -15.54
N ALA A 198 19.08 2.70 -14.53
CA ALA A 198 19.03 3.86 -13.64
C ALA A 198 19.24 3.41 -12.20
N ALA A 199 20.24 3.96 -11.53
CA ALA A 199 20.57 3.59 -10.15
C ALA A 199 19.38 3.79 -9.22
N GLY A 200 19.09 2.79 -8.39
CA GLY A 200 17.97 2.78 -7.45
C GLY A 200 16.62 2.40 -8.07
N MET A 201 16.53 2.17 -9.39
CA MET A 201 15.29 1.70 -10.02
C MET A 201 14.95 0.29 -9.52
N ARG A 202 13.73 0.09 -9.01
CA ARG A 202 13.24 -1.20 -8.48
C ARG A 202 12.04 -1.69 -9.26
N ARG A 203 11.99 -2.99 -9.56
CA ARG A 203 10.88 -3.59 -10.31
C ARG A 203 10.51 -4.95 -9.74
N TRP A 204 9.22 -5.26 -9.75
CA TRP A 204 8.69 -6.58 -9.48
C TRP A 204 8.38 -7.26 -10.80
N ILE A 205 9.15 -8.29 -11.16
CA ILE A 205 9.01 -8.99 -12.43
C ILE A 205 8.23 -10.26 -12.18
N VAL A 206 7.13 -10.43 -12.91
CA VAL A 206 6.25 -11.61 -12.86
C VAL A 206 6.40 -12.36 -14.17
N ASN A 207 7.07 -13.51 -14.14
CA ASN A 207 7.29 -14.31 -15.34
C ASN A 207 6.22 -15.42 -15.46
N THR A 208 5.35 -15.26 -16.45
CA THR A 208 4.33 -16.24 -16.84
C THR A 208 4.57 -16.80 -18.24
N CYS A 209 5.67 -16.42 -18.91
CA CYS A 209 6.01 -17.00 -20.20
C CYS A 209 6.47 -18.45 -20.03
N GLY A 210 6.44 -19.24 -21.11
CA GLY A 210 6.83 -20.65 -21.06
C GLY A 210 8.32 -20.91 -20.78
N GLN A 211 9.15 -19.86 -20.67
CA GLN A 211 10.60 -19.95 -20.54
C GLN A 211 11.13 -19.03 -19.44
N SER A 212 12.40 -19.16 -19.08
CA SER A 212 13.05 -18.23 -18.14
C SER A 212 13.43 -16.93 -18.82
N VAL A 213 13.61 -15.87 -18.03
CA VAL A 213 13.86 -14.52 -18.52
C VAL A 213 14.99 -13.88 -17.73
N VAL A 214 15.96 -13.28 -18.42
CA VAL A 214 17.08 -12.58 -17.77
C VAL A 214 16.83 -11.09 -17.82
N VAL A 215 16.75 -10.44 -16.66
CA VAL A 215 16.56 -8.99 -16.58
C VAL A 215 17.92 -8.32 -16.56
N LYS A 216 18.27 -7.52 -17.58
CA LYS A 216 19.61 -6.91 -17.68
C LYS A 216 19.59 -5.58 -18.41
N GLY A 217 20.68 -4.82 -18.32
CA GLY A 217 20.91 -3.66 -19.17
C GLY A 217 21.31 -4.06 -20.60
N ALA A 218 21.46 -3.05 -21.47
CA ALA A 218 22.02 -3.25 -22.82
C ALA A 218 23.42 -3.91 -22.78
N THR A 219 24.16 -3.66 -21.71
CA THR A 219 25.41 -4.33 -21.35
C THR A 219 25.31 -4.85 -19.91
N GLY A 220 26.15 -5.82 -19.55
CA GLY A 220 26.21 -6.36 -18.19
C GLY A 220 25.46 -7.67 -17.98
N THR A 221 25.30 -8.04 -16.70
CA THR A 221 24.61 -9.26 -16.25
C THR A 221 23.37 -8.89 -15.45
N GLY A 222 22.53 -9.89 -15.17
CA GLY A 222 21.40 -9.70 -14.29
C GLY A 222 20.67 -10.99 -13.97
N PRO A 223 19.64 -10.93 -13.13
CA PRO A 223 19.00 -12.12 -12.57
C PRO A 223 18.12 -12.84 -13.58
N THR A 224 18.20 -14.17 -13.57
CA THR A 224 17.32 -15.07 -14.34
C THR A 224 16.07 -15.42 -13.55
N ILE A 225 14.91 -14.92 -13.96
CA ILE A 225 13.61 -15.27 -13.39
C ILE A 225 13.08 -16.51 -14.13
N ALA A 226 12.93 -17.62 -13.41
CA ALA A 226 12.40 -18.85 -14.01
C ALA A 226 10.92 -18.71 -14.44
N THR A 227 10.44 -19.63 -15.27
CA THR A 227 9.02 -19.75 -15.63
C THR A 227 8.16 -19.88 -14.38
N ALA A 228 6.98 -19.25 -14.39
CA ALA A 228 6.01 -19.28 -13.29
C ALA A 228 6.59 -18.79 -11.94
N ARG A 229 7.50 -17.81 -12.01
CA ARG A 229 8.12 -17.19 -10.84
C ARG A 229 8.03 -15.67 -10.89
N ALA A 230 8.08 -15.05 -9.72
CA ALA A 230 8.21 -13.61 -9.59
C ALA A 230 9.36 -13.21 -8.65
N ALA A 231 10.03 -12.10 -8.93
CA ALA A 231 11.13 -11.60 -8.13
C ALA A 231 11.22 -10.07 -8.12
N SER A 232 11.66 -9.53 -6.99
CA SER A 232 12.05 -8.12 -6.87
C SER A 232 13.49 -7.93 -7.35
N VAL A 233 13.70 -6.93 -8.21
CA VAL A 233 15.02 -6.57 -8.74
C VAL A 233 15.30 -5.08 -8.53
N VAL A 234 16.57 -4.73 -8.34
CA VAL A 234 17.06 -3.35 -8.23
C VAL A 234 18.23 -3.11 -9.15
N CYS A 235 18.29 -1.93 -9.76
CA CYS A 235 19.44 -1.50 -10.54
C CYS A 235 20.43 -0.73 -9.64
N ASP A 236 21.72 -1.08 -9.69
CA ASP A 236 22.80 -0.36 -9.00
C ASP A 236 23.40 0.77 -9.86
N GLY A 237 22.88 0.97 -11.08
CA GLY A 237 23.38 1.90 -12.09
C GLY A 237 24.22 1.23 -13.18
N THR A 238 24.64 -0.02 -12.98
CA THR A 238 25.45 -0.82 -13.92
C THR A 238 24.80 -2.16 -14.24
N ASN A 239 24.26 -2.85 -13.24
CA ASN A 239 23.62 -4.15 -13.36
C ASN A 239 22.28 -4.19 -12.62
N TRP A 240 21.47 -5.18 -12.97
CA TRP A 240 20.29 -5.54 -12.20
C TRP A 240 20.65 -6.61 -11.18
N LEU A 241 20.19 -6.44 -9.96
CA LEU A 241 20.44 -7.31 -8.81
C LEU A 241 19.11 -7.82 -8.27
N ARG A 242 19.09 -9.06 -7.78
CA ARG A 242 17.91 -9.64 -7.13
C ARG A 242 17.86 -9.23 -5.67
N LEU A 243 16.69 -8.77 -5.21
CA LEU A 243 16.45 -8.36 -3.82
C LEU A 243 15.72 -9.42 -2.99
N SER A 244 14.98 -10.32 -3.61
CA SER A 244 14.15 -11.32 -2.92
C SER A 244 14.37 -12.72 -3.47
N ALA A 245 14.04 -13.75 -2.70
CA ALA A 245 13.84 -15.09 -3.25
C ALA A 245 12.68 -15.09 -4.26
N ASP A 246 12.70 -16.05 -5.19
CA ASP A 246 11.67 -16.17 -6.22
C ASP A 246 10.38 -16.74 -5.63
N SER A 247 9.29 -15.99 -5.77
CA SER A 247 7.95 -16.44 -5.38
C SER A 247 7.39 -17.40 -6.44
N VAL A 248 6.80 -18.52 -6.02
CA VAL A 248 6.06 -19.42 -6.92
C VAL A 248 4.75 -18.75 -7.31
N LEU A 249 4.42 -18.73 -8.60
CA LEU A 249 3.08 -18.40 -9.05
C LEU A 249 2.27 -19.70 -9.03
N THR A 250 1.41 -19.85 -8.02
CA THR A 250 0.46 -20.98 -7.87
C THR A 250 -0.92 -20.60 -8.34
#